data_AF-A0A7S3QCA9-F1
#
_entry.id   AF-A0A7S3QCA9-F1
#
_cell.length_a   1.000
_cell.length_b   1.000
_cell.length_c   1.000
_cell.angle_alpha   90.00
_cell.angle_beta   90.00
_cell.angle_gamma   90.00
#
_symmetry.space_group_name_H-M   'P 1'
#
loop_
_entity.id
_entity.type
_entity.pdbx_description
1 polymer ?
#
loop_
_entity_poly.entity_id
_entity_poly.type
_entity_poly.pdbx_seq_one_letter_code
_entity_poly.pdbx_strand_id
1 'polypeptide(L)'
;MLLTQLKDAIGKRVKSSDLDDFIRFHNQRIFHEDFAPEPFCYSIRRPGFHPEGMLTIENMSDSDDKKDINQVMTFTRKLEKNHKLTPVFIPINAAASVEFRGDRFLHAWIMSNFNQRNEFELVARTSQFSSFMLILGKMTGPDGFEPAHAIILQNKDEIMIPLIMEDLPSAKEFNDAIESFSPEQQRFAKAFRSMKLASSVFGVCIIQLKPQLE
;
A
#
# COMPACT_ATOMS: atom_id res chain seq x y z
N MET A 1 35.64 10.92 -13.66
CA MET A 1 36.50 12.11 -13.43
C MET A 1 35.74 13.40 -13.65
N LEU A 2 35.15 13.65 -14.84
CA LEU A 2 34.37 14.88 -15.11
C LEU A 2 33.12 15.05 -14.21
N LEU A 3 32.35 13.98 -13.99
CA LEU A 3 31.19 14.02 -13.08
C LEU A 3 31.59 14.38 -11.65
N THR A 4 32.73 13.89 -11.18
CA THR A 4 33.24 14.15 -9.83
C THR A 4 33.69 15.60 -9.70
N GLN A 5 34.46 16.12 -10.67
CA GLN A 5 34.86 17.53 -10.70
C GLN A 5 33.66 18.49 -10.81
N LEU A 6 32.64 18.12 -11.58
CA LEU A 6 31.40 18.89 -11.68
C LEU A 6 30.61 18.87 -10.35
N LYS A 7 30.55 17.72 -9.68
CA LYS A 7 29.94 17.60 -8.34
C LYS A 7 30.66 18.46 -7.32
N ASP A 8 31.99 18.46 -7.34
CA ASP A 8 32.81 19.26 -6.42
C ASP A 8 32.67 20.76 -6.70
N ALA A 9 32.51 21.15 -7.97
CA ALA A 9 32.31 22.55 -8.38
C ALA A 9 30.90 23.10 -8.07
N ILE A 10 29.85 22.28 -8.22
CA ILE A 10 28.46 22.69 -7.94
C ILE A 10 28.13 22.54 -6.44
N GLY A 11 28.77 21.60 -5.75
CA GLY A 11 28.63 21.36 -4.32
C GLY A 11 27.30 20.76 -3.87
N LYS A 12 26.39 20.42 -4.80
CA LYS A 12 25.06 19.84 -4.50
C LYS A 12 24.67 18.77 -5.51
N ARG A 13 24.03 17.70 -5.02
CA ARG A 13 23.45 16.63 -5.83
C ARG A 13 22.01 16.43 -5.42
N VAL A 14 21.09 16.56 -6.38
CA VAL A 14 19.68 16.18 -6.18
C VAL A 14 19.59 14.65 -6.15
N LYS A 15 19.06 14.12 -5.05
CA LYS A 15 18.72 12.71 -4.84
C LYS A 15 17.21 12.49 -4.99
N SER A 16 16.79 11.23 -5.05
CA SER A 16 15.36 10.89 -5.03
C SER A 16 14.69 11.42 -3.75
N SER A 17 15.36 11.32 -2.61
CA SER A 17 14.88 11.85 -1.32
C SER A 17 14.60 13.35 -1.36
N ASP A 18 15.43 14.14 -2.06
CA ASP A 18 15.24 15.58 -2.16
C ASP A 18 13.96 15.93 -2.93
N LEU A 19 13.59 15.10 -3.92
CA LEU A 19 12.32 15.24 -4.63
C LEU A 19 11.14 14.83 -3.74
N ASP A 20 11.28 13.76 -2.96
CA ASP A 20 10.23 13.34 -2.03
C ASP A 20 9.93 14.44 -0.99
N ASP A 21 10.98 15.06 -0.44
CA ASP A 21 10.86 16.20 0.49
C ASP A 21 10.24 17.42 -0.19
N PHE A 22 10.65 17.71 -1.43
CA PHE A 22 10.05 18.77 -2.24
C PHE A 22 8.55 18.53 -2.45
N ILE A 23 8.16 17.32 -2.85
CA ILE A 23 6.75 16.96 -3.08
C ILE A 23 5.95 17.04 -1.78
N ARG A 24 6.48 16.50 -0.67
CA ARG A 24 5.84 16.57 0.65
C ARG A 24 5.56 18.02 1.06
N PHE A 25 6.55 18.90 0.95
CA PHE A 25 6.41 20.31 1.29
C PHE A 25 5.37 21.04 0.42
N HIS A 26 5.34 20.77 -0.88
CA HIS A 26 4.37 21.41 -1.79
C HIS A 26 2.96 20.87 -1.63
N ASN A 27 2.81 19.56 -1.42
CA ASN A 27 1.50 18.95 -1.20
C ASN A 27 0.78 19.55 0.01
N GLN A 28 1.49 19.82 1.10
CA GLN A 28 0.94 20.49 2.29
C GLN A 28 0.43 21.92 2.02
N ARG A 29 0.93 22.58 0.97
CA ARG A 29 0.53 23.96 0.62
C ARG A 29 -0.53 24.01 -0.47
N ILE A 30 -0.54 23.02 -1.36
CA ILE A 30 -1.42 22.97 -2.53
C ILE A 30 -2.76 22.33 -2.18
N PHE A 31 -2.72 21.23 -1.41
CA PHE A 31 -3.94 20.52 -1.04
C PHE A 31 -4.56 21.12 0.22
N HIS A 32 -5.89 21.08 0.29
CA HIS A 32 -6.58 21.22 1.57
C HIS A 32 -6.19 20.07 2.49
N GLU A 33 -6.23 20.28 3.80
CA GLU A 33 -5.82 19.27 4.80
C GLU A 33 -6.53 17.92 4.57
N ASP A 34 -7.83 17.94 4.27
CA ASP A 34 -8.63 16.73 3.99
C ASP A 34 -8.21 15.93 2.73
N PHE A 35 -7.41 16.52 1.85
CA PHE A 35 -6.97 15.89 0.59
C PHE A 35 -5.45 15.76 0.49
N ALA A 36 -4.72 16.27 1.47
CA ALA A 36 -3.28 16.15 1.51
C ALA A 36 -2.89 14.67 1.74
N PRO A 37 -1.80 14.19 1.14
CA PRO A 37 -1.26 12.88 1.48
C PRO A 37 -0.93 12.78 2.96
N GLU A 38 -1.26 11.64 3.55
CA GLU A 38 -0.99 11.32 4.95
C GLU A 38 -0.05 10.11 5.03
N PRO A 39 0.77 9.99 6.08
CA PRO A 39 1.55 8.78 6.28
C PRO A 39 0.64 7.57 6.41
N PHE A 40 0.97 6.46 5.73
CA PHE A 40 0.29 5.20 5.93
C PHE A 40 0.65 4.66 7.32
N CYS A 41 -0.16 5.04 8.31
CA CYS A 41 0.02 4.70 9.72
C CYS A 41 -1.34 4.54 10.39
N TYR A 42 -1.75 3.30 10.59
CA TYR A 42 -3.08 2.97 11.09
C TYR A 42 -2.99 2.29 12.44
N SER A 43 -3.56 2.94 13.46
CA SER A 43 -3.76 2.31 14.77
C SER A 43 -4.88 1.26 14.67
N ILE A 44 -4.57 0.03 15.05
CA ILE A 44 -5.54 -1.07 15.12
C ILE A 44 -6.17 -0.99 16.51
N ARG A 45 -7.43 -0.55 16.60
CA ARG A 45 -8.10 -0.35 17.90
C ARG A 45 -9.59 -0.63 17.85
N ARG A 46 -10.12 -1.21 18.92
CA ARG A 46 -11.56 -1.29 19.15
C ARG A 46 -12.12 0.10 19.52
N PRO A 47 -13.39 0.41 19.18
CA PRO A 47 -14.00 1.68 19.58
C PRO A 47 -13.94 1.88 21.11
N GLY A 48 -13.32 2.97 21.56
CA GLY A 48 -13.18 3.28 22.98
C GLY A 48 -12.05 2.57 23.72
N PHE A 49 -11.17 1.83 23.04
CA PHE A 49 -10.03 1.13 23.64
C PHE A 49 -8.67 1.66 23.17
N HIS A 50 -7.62 1.36 23.94
CA HIS A 50 -6.24 1.62 23.54
C HIS A 50 -5.87 0.80 22.28
N PRO A 51 -4.94 1.30 21.44
CA PRO A 51 -4.47 0.57 20.28
C PRO A 51 -3.86 -0.80 20.61
N GLU A 52 -4.41 -1.82 19.97
CA GLU A 52 -3.92 -3.20 19.99
C GLU A 52 -2.66 -3.37 19.14
N GLY A 53 -2.44 -2.45 18.21
CA GLY A 53 -1.29 -2.48 17.33
C GLY A 53 -1.29 -1.34 16.32
N MET A 54 -0.39 -1.46 15.36
CA MET A 54 -0.19 -0.50 14.28
C MET A 54 0.10 -1.22 12.97
N LEU A 55 -0.40 -0.67 11.86
CA LEU A 55 -0.08 -1.07 10.50
C LEU A 55 0.54 0.11 9.76
N THR A 56 1.74 -0.07 9.21
CA THR A 56 2.49 0.95 8.47
C THR A 56 3.01 0.41 7.14
N ILE A 57 3.26 1.30 6.19
CA ILE A 57 4.10 0.99 5.02
C ILE A 57 5.38 1.81 5.16
N GLU A 58 6.52 1.14 5.18
CA GLU A 58 7.82 1.72 5.49
C GLU A 58 8.76 1.55 4.29
N ASN A 59 9.55 2.59 4.02
CA ASN A 59 10.62 2.53 3.02
C ASN A 59 11.91 2.03 3.69
N MET A 60 12.43 0.91 3.20
CA MET A 60 13.73 0.38 3.57
C MET A 60 14.81 1.17 2.82
N SER A 61 15.17 2.33 3.35
CA SER A 61 16.36 3.04 2.87
C SER A 61 17.61 2.40 3.47
N ASP A 62 18.68 2.29 2.66
CA ASP A 62 19.99 1.71 2.99
C ASP A 62 20.80 2.53 4.02
N SER A 63 20.13 3.31 4.86
CA SER A 63 20.71 4.20 5.85
C SER A 63 20.83 3.44 7.18
N ASP A 64 22.05 3.19 7.63
CA ASP A 64 22.38 2.53 8.93
C ASP A 64 21.78 3.26 10.16
N ASP A 65 21.29 4.48 9.98
CA ASP A 65 20.55 5.23 10.98
C ASP A 65 19.07 4.80 11.01
N LYS A 66 18.76 3.86 11.92
CA LYS A 66 17.41 3.41 12.32
C LYS A 66 16.46 4.53 12.83
N LYS A 67 16.79 5.81 12.65
CA LYS A 67 16.01 6.95 13.14
C LYS A 67 15.03 7.52 12.12
N ASP A 68 15.24 7.27 10.83
CA ASP A 68 14.37 7.81 9.77
C ASP A 68 13.54 6.70 9.12
N ILE A 69 12.70 6.03 9.91
CA ILE A 69 11.60 5.22 9.35
C ILE A 69 10.66 6.18 8.61
N ASN A 70 10.84 6.25 7.29
CA ASN A 70 10.01 7.07 6.43
C ASN A 70 8.75 6.28 6.05
N GLN A 71 7.67 6.57 6.76
CA GLN A 71 6.34 6.09 6.39
C GLN A 71 5.99 6.61 4.99
N VAL A 72 5.43 5.73 4.17
CA VAL A 72 4.98 6.08 2.84
C VAL A 72 3.78 7.03 2.94
N MET A 73 3.85 8.15 2.23
CA MET A 73 2.75 9.12 2.16
C MET A 73 1.74 8.65 1.10
N THR A 74 0.50 8.44 1.53
CA THR A 74 -0.58 7.95 0.66
C THR A 74 -1.73 8.94 0.63
N PHE A 75 -2.32 9.10 -0.55
CA PHE A 75 -3.64 9.68 -0.67
C PHE A 75 -4.63 8.66 -0.13
N THR A 76 -5.34 9.04 0.91
CA THR A 76 -6.30 8.17 1.59
C THR A 76 -7.70 8.63 1.27
N ARG A 77 -8.57 7.69 0.92
CA ARG A 77 -10.01 7.90 0.91
C ARG A 77 -10.68 6.91 1.83
N LYS A 78 -11.24 7.40 2.94
CA LYS A 78 -12.16 6.61 3.75
C LYS A 78 -13.50 6.48 3.03
N LEU A 79 -13.98 5.25 2.89
CA LEU A 79 -15.32 5.00 2.37
C LEU A 79 -16.31 5.11 3.54
N GLU A 80 -17.01 6.24 3.60
CA GLU A 80 -17.94 6.57 4.68
C GLU A 80 -19.05 5.53 4.86
N LYS A 81 -19.37 5.18 6.12
CA LYS A 81 -20.43 4.23 6.50
C LYS A 81 -21.85 4.78 6.29
N ASN A 82 -22.11 5.44 5.17
CA ASN A 82 -23.49 5.77 4.84
C ASN A 82 -24.27 4.47 4.59
N HIS A 83 -25.59 4.48 4.79
CA HIS A 83 -26.51 3.34 4.61
C HIS A 83 -26.45 2.64 3.24
N LYS A 84 -25.59 3.09 2.32
CA LYS A 84 -25.35 2.55 0.97
C LYS A 84 -24.02 1.82 0.80
N LEU A 85 -23.17 1.72 1.83
CA LEU A 85 -21.93 0.98 1.70
C LEU A 85 -22.22 -0.53 1.68
N THR A 86 -22.12 -1.14 0.51
CA THR A 86 -22.30 -2.60 0.34
C THR A 86 -21.30 -3.34 1.22
N PRO A 87 -21.73 -4.27 2.08
CA PRO A 87 -20.79 -5.04 2.90
C PRO A 87 -19.76 -5.76 2.03
N VAL A 88 -18.57 -6.02 2.58
CA VAL A 88 -17.58 -6.85 1.90
C VAL A 88 -17.78 -8.29 2.30
N PHE A 89 -17.93 -9.18 1.34
CA PHE A 89 -18.04 -10.60 1.55
C PHE A 89 -16.68 -11.27 1.43
N ILE A 90 -16.32 -12.02 2.45
CA ILE A 90 -15.07 -12.79 2.53
C ILE A 90 -15.45 -14.28 2.53
N PRO A 91 -15.16 -15.05 1.47
CA PRO A 91 -15.45 -16.47 1.45
C PRO A 91 -14.57 -17.21 2.47
N ILE A 92 -15.17 -18.08 3.29
CA ILE A 92 -14.44 -19.00 4.17
C ILE A 92 -14.29 -20.37 3.51
N ASN A 93 -15.28 -20.76 2.71
CA ASN A 93 -15.28 -21.99 1.92
C ASN A 93 -16.20 -21.82 0.70
N ALA A 94 -16.35 -22.90 -0.10
CA ALA A 94 -17.16 -22.88 -1.32
C ALA A 94 -18.66 -22.55 -1.11
N ALA A 95 -19.18 -22.69 0.10
CA ALA A 95 -20.60 -22.54 0.42
C ALA A 95 -20.91 -21.40 1.41
N ALA A 96 -19.89 -20.74 2.00
CA ALA A 96 -20.08 -19.78 3.07
C ALA A 96 -19.13 -18.58 2.95
N SER A 97 -19.71 -17.39 3.11
CA SER A 97 -19.01 -16.12 3.18
C SER A 97 -19.37 -15.36 4.45
N VAL A 98 -18.40 -14.67 5.04
CA VAL A 98 -18.61 -13.73 6.16
C VAL A 98 -18.88 -12.36 5.61
N GLU A 99 -19.85 -11.69 6.23
CA GLU A 99 -20.12 -10.28 5.99
C GLU A 99 -19.20 -9.40 6.84
N PHE A 100 -18.40 -8.55 6.19
CA PHE A 100 -17.50 -7.59 6.82
C PHE A 100 -18.04 -6.17 6.69
N ARG A 101 -18.28 -5.51 7.82
CA ARG A 101 -18.82 -4.13 7.93
C ARG A 101 -17.86 -3.14 8.59
N GLY A 102 -16.56 -3.47 8.62
CA GLY A 102 -15.52 -2.59 9.16
C GLY A 102 -15.31 -1.32 8.34
N ASP A 103 -14.43 -0.44 8.85
CA ASP A 103 -13.97 0.72 8.09
C ASP A 103 -13.22 0.26 6.84
N ARG A 104 -13.38 1.00 5.73
CA ARG A 104 -12.70 0.73 4.47
C ARG A 104 -11.94 1.95 4.01
N PHE A 105 -10.69 1.73 3.62
CA PHE A 105 -9.79 2.77 3.16
C PHE A 105 -9.24 2.35 1.79
N LEU A 106 -9.27 3.29 0.85
CA LEU A 106 -8.55 3.17 -0.41
C LEU A 106 -7.30 4.04 -0.32
N HIS A 107 -6.17 3.42 -0.59
CA HIS A 107 -4.88 4.09 -0.62
C HIS A 107 -4.36 4.18 -2.04
N ALA A 108 -3.93 5.37 -2.41
CA ALA A 108 -3.16 5.59 -3.63
C ALA A 108 -1.82 6.20 -3.26
N TRP A 109 -0.77 5.74 -3.90
CA TRP A 109 0.57 6.23 -3.69
C TRP A 109 1.23 6.51 -5.02
N ILE A 110 1.84 7.69 -5.12
CA ILE A 110 2.55 8.16 -6.29
C ILE A 110 4.03 8.23 -5.90
N MET A 111 4.85 7.45 -6.58
CA MET A 111 6.30 7.41 -6.37
C MET A 111 7.01 7.90 -7.63
N SER A 112 8.07 8.67 -7.44
CA SER A 112 9.03 8.97 -8.51
C SER A 112 10.25 8.07 -8.33
N ASN A 113 10.68 7.39 -9.40
CA ASN A 113 11.87 6.54 -9.35
C ASN A 113 12.95 7.03 -10.32
N PHE A 114 14.16 7.28 -9.80
CA PHE A 114 15.35 7.65 -10.57
C PHE A 114 16.33 6.48 -10.72
N ASN A 115 15.82 5.34 -11.21
CA ASN A 115 16.62 4.14 -11.48
C ASN A 115 17.29 3.55 -10.22
N GLN A 116 16.72 3.81 -9.04
CA GLN A 116 17.11 3.22 -7.76
C GLN A 116 16.03 2.22 -7.34
N ARG A 117 16.43 1.08 -6.80
CA ARG A 117 15.45 0.17 -6.19
C ARG A 117 15.10 0.72 -4.82
N ASN A 118 13.85 1.14 -4.67
CA ASN A 118 13.27 1.43 -3.37
C ASN A 118 12.56 0.14 -2.92
N GLU A 119 12.88 -0.33 -1.72
CA GLU A 119 12.26 -1.51 -1.13
C GLU A 119 11.26 -1.05 -0.08
N PHE A 120 10.05 -1.59 -0.12
CA PHE A 120 8.98 -1.21 0.78
C PHE A 120 8.48 -2.41 1.53
N GLU A 121 8.06 -2.20 2.77
CA GLU A 121 7.51 -3.24 3.61
C GLU A 121 6.20 -2.81 4.22
N LEU A 122 5.22 -3.71 4.21
CA LEU A 122 4.05 -3.61 5.05
C LEU A 122 4.42 -4.16 6.42
N VAL A 123 4.42 -3.29 7.43
CA VAL A 123 4.83 -3.64 8.78
C VAL A 123 3.62 -3.63 9.70
N ALA A 124 3.38 -4.74 10.40
CA ALA A 124 2.34 -4.82 11.41
C ALA A 124 2.96 -5.13 12.78
N ARG A 125 2.59 -4.32 13.78
CA ARG A 125 3.12 -4.41 15.15
C ARG A 125 1.98 -4.55 16.14
N THR A 126 2.13 -5.38 17.15
CA THR A 126 1.17 -5.52 18.25
C THR A 126 1.67 -4.89 19.54
N SER A 127 0.74 -4.39 20.35
CA SER A 127 0.99 -3.98 21.73
C SER A 127 1.04 -5.21 22.66
N GLN A 128 1.52 -5.00 23.88
CA GLN A 128 1.46 -6.04 24.92
C GLN A 128 0.00 -6.42 25.23
N PHE A 129 -0.28 -7.69 25.48
CA PHE A 129 -1.63 -8.20 25.79
C PHE A 129 -2.68 -7.91 24.71
N SER A 130 -2.24 -7.75 23.46
CA SER A 130 -3.09 -7.43 22.32
C SER A 130 -2.98 -8.50 21.25
N SER A 131 -4.05 -8.71 20.48
CA SER A 131 -4.06 -9.66 19.37
C SER A 131 -4.97 -9.18 18.24
N PHE A 132 -4.48 -9.32 17.01
CA PHE A 132 -5.31 -9.16 15.83
C PHE A 132 -4.83 -10.10 14.71
N MET A 133 -5.73 -10.38 13.78
CA MET A 133 -5.43 -11.13 12.58
C MET A 133 -5.26 -10.19 11.40
N LEU A 134 -4.17 -10.36 10.68
CA LEU A 134 -3.86 -9.69 9.42
C LEU A 134 -4.13 -10.67 8.28
N ILE A 135 -4.99 -10.28 7.34
CA ILE A 135 -5.34 -11.08 6.16
C ILE A 135 -4.90 -10.33 4.91
N LEU A 136 -4.12 -10.99 4.07
CA LEU A 136 -3.74 -10.53 2.74
C LEU A 136 -4.64 -11.18 1.70
N GLY A 137 -5.02 -10.40 0.70
CA GLY A 137 -5.87 -10.89 -0.36
C GLY A 137 -5.99 -9.90 -1.49
N LYS A 138 -7.03 -10.06 -2.29
CA LYS A 138 -7.31 -9.17 -3.40
C LYS A 138 -8.79 -8.77 -3.43
N MET A 139 -9.06 -7.53 -3.81
CA MET A 139 -10.43 -7.04 -3.99
C MET A 139 -10.97 -7.46 -5.36
N THR A 140 -11.92 -8.38 -5.42
CA THR A 140 -12.52 -8.89 -6.67
C THR A 140 -13.66 -8.01 -7.20
N GLY A 141 -14.06 -7.00 -6.43
CA GLY A 141 -15.10 -6.03 -6.79
C GLY A 141 -15.34 -5.00 -5.67
N PRO A 142 -16.46 -4.24 -5.73
CA PRO A 142 -16.82 -3.28 -4.68
C PRO A 142 -17.13 -3.95 -3.31
N ASP A 143 -17.54 -5.20 -3.33
CA ASP A 143 -18.07 -5.98 -2.22
C ASP A 143 -17.41 -7.36 -2.08
N GLY A 144 -16.42 -7.70 -2.91
CA GLY A 144 -15.72 -8.99 -2.86
C GLY A 144 -14.27 -8.83 -2.40
N PHE A 145 -13.88 -9.60 -1.39
CA PHE A 145 -12.48 -9.75 -0.98
C PHE A 145 -12.12 -11.23 -0.96
N GLU A 146 -11.14 -11.61 -1.78
CA GLU A 146 -10.62 -12.97 -1.88
C GLU A 146 -9.38 -13.12 -1.00
N PRO A 147 -9.48 -13.82 0.15
CA PRO A 147 -8.34 -14.00 1.06
C PRO A 147 -7.34 -14.99 0.47
N ALA A 148 -6.05 -14.69 0.56
CA ALA A 148 -4.97 -15.55 0.11
C ALA A 148 -4.15 -16.10 1.30
N HIS A 149 -3.76 -15.22 2.22
CA HIS A 149 -2.94 -15.56 3.38
C HIS A 149 -3.43 -14.83 4.62
N ALA A 150 -3.26 -15.43 5.80
CA ALA A 150 -3.61 -14.81 7.06
C ALA A 150 -2.59 -15.17 8.15
N ILE A 151 -2.35 -14.24 9.07
CA ILE A 151 -1.52 -14.45 10.24
C ILE A 151 -2.13 -13.76 11.45
N ILE A 152 -2.01 -14.38 12.62
CA ILE A 152 -2.39 -13.79 13.90
C ILE A 152 -1.13 -13.22 14.54
N LEU A 153 -1.16 -11.94 14.90
CA LEU A 153 -0.09 -11.30 15.68
C LEU A 153 -0.56 -11.15 17.12
N GLN A 154 0.36 -11.36 18.08
CA GLN A 154 0.09 -11.25 19.51
C GLN A 154 1.27 -10.65 20.29
N ASN A 155 0.99 -9.98 21.40
CA ASN A 155 1.97 -9.75 22.47
C ASN A 155 3.36 -9.22 22.04
N LYS A 156 3.42 -8.06 21.38
CA LYS A 156 4.66 -7.44 20.87
C LYS A 156 5.29 -8.16 19.67
N ASP A 157 4.53 -9.00 18.99
CA ASP A 157 4.89 -9.46 17.65
C ASP A 157 5.04 -8.29 16.69
N GLU A 158 6.03 -8.42 15.82
CA GLU A 158 6.30 -7.56 14.67
C GLU A 158 6.47 -8.45 13.45
N ILE A 159 5.72 -8.13 12.38
CA ILE A 159 5.88 -8.75 11.07
C ILE A 159 6.23 -7.68 10.05
N MET A 160 7.20 -8.00 9.19
CA MET A 160 7.64 -7.18 8.06
C MET A 160 7.39 -7.98 6.79
N ILE A 161 6.55 -7.45 5.91
CA ILE A 161 6.13 -8.12 4.66
C ILE A 161 6.65 -7.28 3.48
N PRO A 162 7.67 -7.76 2.74
CA PRO A 162 8.17 -7.05 1.56
C PRO A 162 7.08 -6.88 0.49
N LEU A 163 6.93 -5.65 0.00
CA LEU A 163 6.04 -5.28 -1.09
C LEU A 163 6.81 -5.32 -2.40
N ILE A 164 6.52 -6.34 -3.21
CA ILE A 164 7.09 -6.46 -4.56
C ILE A 164 6.26 -5.59 -5.50
N MET A 165 6.89 -4.53 -6.01
CA MET A 165 6.27 -3.59 -6.93
C MET A 165 6.56 -4.01 -8.38
N GLU A 166 5.53 -4.27 -9.16
CA GLU A 166 5.64 -4.48 -10.61
C GLU A 166 5.18 -3.22 -11.35
N ASP A 167 6.07 -2.63 -12.16
CA ASP A 167 5.72 -1.49 -12.99
C ASP A 167 4.86 -1.96 -14.18
N LEU A 168 3.64 -1.43 -14.25
CA LEU A 168 2.77 -1.61 -15.41
C LEU A 168 2.95 -0.44 -16.38
N PRO A 169 3.18 -0.69 -17.69
CA PRO A 169 3.32 0.38 -18.67
C PRO A 169 2.04 1.21 -18.78
N SER A 170 2.18 2.51 -19.04
CA SER A 170 1.05 3.42 -19.20
C SER A 170 0.15 3.04 -20.37
N ALA A 171 -1.08 3.58 -20.41
CA ALA A 171 -2.06 3.32 -21.47
C ALA A 171 -1.44 3.49 -22.87
N LYS A 172 -0.73 4.63 -23.03
CA LYS A 172 -0.06 5.05 -24.26
C LYS A 172 1.15 4.18 -24.60
N GLU A 173 2.10 4.02 -23.69
CA GLU A 173 3.32 3.25 -23.95
C GLU A 173 3.02 1.80 -24.35
N PHE A 174 2.01 1.20 -23.74
CA PHE A 174 1.56 -0.13 -24.14
C PHE A 174 0.97 -0.13 -25.56
N ASN A 175 0.16 0.87 -25.93
CA ASN A 175 -0.42 0.96 -27.26
C ASN A 175 0.68 1.15 -28.32
N ASP A 176 1.63 2.04 -28.05
CA ASP A 176 2.79 2.29 -28.91
C ASP A 176 3.64 0.99 -29.05
N ALA A 177 3.81 0.23 -27.96
CA ALA A 177 4.57 -1.03 -27.99
C ALA A 177 3.91 -2.15 -28.82
N ILE A 178 2.57 -2.23 -28.82
CA ILE A 178 1.85 -3.26 -29.59
C ILE A 178 1.50 -2.83 -31.01
N GLU A 179 1.75 -1.57 -31.39
CA GLU A 179 1.37 -1.02 -32.70
C GLU A 179 1.99 -1.81 -33.86
N SER A 180 3.23 -2.27 -33.68
CA SER A 180 3.96 -3.09 -34.65
C SER A 180 3.54 -4.55 -34.72
N PHE A 181 2.68 -5.02 -33.80
CA PHE A 181 2.28 -6.42 -33.73
C PHE A 181 1.16 -6.75 -34.72
N SER A 182 1.06 -8.03 -35.11
CA SER A 182 -0.08 -8.50 -35.90
C SER A 182 -1.41 -8.32 -35.16
N PRO A 183 -2.56 -8.22 -35.86
CA PRO A 183 -3.86 -8.01 -35.22
C PRO A 183 -4.23 -9.05 -34.15
N GLU A 184 -3.82 -10.31 -34.35
CA GLU A 184 -4.05 -11.40 -33.40
C GLU A 184 -3.22 -11.23 -32.12
N GLN A 185 -1.94 -10.89 -32.26
CA GLN A 185 -1.05 -10.59 -31.13
C GLN A 185 -1.50 -9.36 -30.37
N GLN A 186 -1.97 -8.31 -31.07
CA GLN A 186 -2.55 -7.13 -30.42
C GLN A 186 -3.80 -7.49 -29.60
N ARG A 187 -4.68 -8.35 -30.14
CA ARG A 187 -5.89 -8.82 -29.42
C ARG A 187 -5.50 -9.60 -28.17
N PHE A 188 -4.54 -10.51 -28.27
CA PHE A 188 -4.02 -11.25 -27.12
C PHE A 188 -3.38 -10.34 -26.08
N ALA A 189 -2.50 -9.42 -26.50
CA ALA A 189 -1.83 -8.48 -25.60
C ALA A 189 -2.84 -7.58 -24.88
N LYS A 190 -3.85 -7.05 -25.57
CA LYS A 190 -4.93 -6.25 -24.98
C LYS A 190 -5.73 -7.07 -23.96
N ALA A 191 -6.06 -8.33 -24.26
CA ALA A 191 -6.74 -9.23 -23.33
C ALA A 191 -5.87 -9.52 -22.09
N PHE A 192 -4.59 -9.81 -22.29
CA PHE A 192 -3.64 -10.06 -21.21
C PHE A 192 -3.44 -8.84 -20.30
N ARG A 193 -3.31 -7.65 -20.89
CA ARG A 193 -3.26 -6.39 -20.13
C ARG A 193 -4.56 -6.16 -19.36
N SER A 194 -5.71 -6.40 -19.98
CA SER A 194 -7.00 -6.29 -19.31
C SER A 194 -7.06 -7.22 -18.10
N MET A 195 -6.54 -8.45 -18.23
CA MET A 195 -6.45 -9.39 -17.09
C MET A 195 -5.47 -8.91 -16.02
N LYS A 196 -4.31 -8.37 -16.39
CA LYS A 196 -3.35 -7.79 -15.44
C LYS A 196 -3.93 -6.59 -14.68
N LEU A 197 -4.68 -5.73 -15.36
CA LEU A 197 -5.38 -4.60 -14.73
C LEU A 197 -6.60 -5.05 -13.92
N ALA A 198 -7.27 -6.11 -14.37
CA ALA A 198 -8.35 -6.76 -13.64
C ALA A 198 -7.85 -7.62 -12.48
N SER A 199 -6.53 -7.78 -12.30
CA SER A 199 -5.94 -8.32 -11.07
C SER A 199 -6.18 -7.32 -9.95
N SER A 200 -7.41 -7.36 -9.45
CA SER A 200 -7.90 -7.07 -8.12
C SER A 200 -6.89 -6.39 -7.20
N VAL A 201 -7.21 -5.14 -6.85
CA VAL A 201 -6.46 -4.28 -5.91
C VAL A 201 -5.96 -5.11 -4.72
N PHE A 202 -4.67 -5.01 -4.42
CA PHE A 202 -4.09 -5.64 -3.24
C PHE A 202 -4.83 -5.17 -1.99
N GLY A 203 -5.39 -6.13 -1.25
CA GLY A 203 -6.23 -5.85 -0.10
C GLY A 203 -5.60 -6.37 1.18
N VAL A 204 -5.71 -5.55 2.22
CA VAL A 204 -5.32 -5.91 3.59
C VAL A 204 -6.57 -5.80 4.46
N CYS A 205 -6.93 -6.90 5.13
CA CYS A 205 -8.05 -6.94 6.07
C CYS A 205 -7.52 -7.21 7.48
N ILE A 206 -8.02 -6.45 8.45
CA ILE A 206 -7.62 -6.56 9.85
C ILE A 206 -8.84 -6.98 10.66
N ILE A 207 -8.72 -8.08 11.40
CA ILE A 207 -9.75 -8.58 12.30
C ILE A 207 -9.21 -8.55 13.73
N GLN A 208 -9.83 -7.73 14.57
CA GLN A 208 -9.45 -7.60 15.98
C GLN A 208 -9.88 -8.87 16.73
N LEU A 209 -8.97 -9.42 17.52
CA LEU A 209 -9.22 -10.62 18.30
C LEU A 209 -9.24 -10.27 19.79
N LYS A 210 -10.18 -10.85 20.53
CA LYS A 210 -10.15 -10.72 21.99
C LYS A 210 -8.98 -11.55 22.51
N PRO A 211 -8.02 -10.97 23.25
CA PRO A 211 -6.95 -11.75 23.86
C PRO A 211 -7.56 -12.76 24.84
N GLN A 212 -7.12 -14.02 24.77
CA GLN A 212 -7.39 -14.99 25.81
C GLN A 212 -6.53 -14.60 27.01
N LEU A 213 -7.15 -13.97 28.01
CA LEU A 213 -6.57 -13.89 29.33
C LEU A 213 -6.68 -15.30 29.92
N GLU A 214 -5.56 -16.04 29.97
CA GLU A 214 -5.43 -17.21 30.85
C GLU A 214 -5.42 -16.76 32.32
#